data_AF-U2EQ25-F1
#
_entry.id   AF-U2EQ25-F1
#
_cell.length_a   1.000
_cell.length_b   1.000
_cell.length_c   1.000
_cell.angle_alpha   90.00
_cell.angle_beta   90.00
_cell.angle_gamma   90.00
#
_symmetry.space_group_name_H-M   'P 1'
#
loop_
_entity.id
_entity.type
_entity.pdbx_description
1 polymer ?
#
loop_
_entity_poly.entity_id
_entity_poly.type
_entity_poly.pdbx_seq_one_letter_code
_entity_poly.pdbx_strand_id
1 'polypeptide(L)'
;MEELYKAIEEKIKASGYPRKISGEDVYDDICDQIDGKENGSYVLLSKFDDDVIFEYHISIMDSEFNLGVLTMRTPEGVFETDFDK
;
A
#
# COMPACT_ATOMS: atom_id res chain seq x y z
N MET A 1 1.84 14.42 -7.06
CA MET A 1 0.64 13.58 -6.82
C MET A 1 0.62 12.40 -7.77
N GLU A 2 0.55 12.59 -9.10
CA GLU A 2 0.54 11.47 -10.06
C GLU A 2 1.80 10.57 -10.03
N GLU A 3 2.97 11.14 -9.72
CA GLU A 3 4.22 10.35 -9.66
C GLU A 3 4.22 9.30 -8.54
N LEU A 4 3.58 9.58 -7.41
CA LEU A 4 3.50 8.65 -6.28
C LEU A 4 2.56 7.48 -6.61
N TYR A 5 1.38 7.78 -7.18
CA TYR A 5 0.42 6.77 -7.60
C TYR A 5 1.01 5.86 -8.66
N LYS A 6 1.72 6.46 -9.63
CA LYS A 6 2.41 5.70 -10.66
C LYS A 6 3.53 4.85 -10.08
N ALA A 7 4.32 5.37 -9.14
CA ALA A 7 5.36 4.60 -8.48
C ALA A 7 4.79 3.40 -7.70
N ILE A 8 3.68 3.58 -6.98
CA ILE A 8 2.97 2.49 -6.29
C ILE A 8 2.50 1.44 -7.30
N GLU A 9 1.82 1.87 -8.36
CA GLU A 9 1.34 0.97 -9.41
C GLU A 9 2.47 0.21 -10.10
N GLU A 10 3.55 0.89 -10.50
CA GLU A 10 4.70 0.28 -11.16
C GLU A 10 5.43 -0.70 -10.24
N LYS A 11 5.60 -0.36 -8.96
CA LYS A 11 6.24 -1.25 -7.99
C LYS A 11 5.39 -2.50 -7.71
N ILE A 12 4.07 -2.37 -7.61
CA ILE A 12 3.17 -3.53 -7.48
C ILE A 12 3.19 -4.39 -8.76
N LYS A 13 3.17 -3.78 -9.94
CA LYS A 13 3.34 -4.53 -11.20
C LYS A 13 4.71 -5.22 -11.28
N ALA A 14 5.76 -4.58 -10.80
CA ALA A 14 7.11 -5.11 -10.77
C ALA A 14 7.28 -6.28 -9.78
N SER A 15 6.48 -6.34 -8.71
CA SER A 15 6.47 -7.48 -7.79
C SER A 15 5.90 -8.75 -8.45
N GLY A 16 5.20 -8.60 -9.58
CA GLY A 16 4.58 -9.70 -10.32
C GLY A 16 3.11 -9.90 -9.99
N TYR A 17 2.48 -8.93 -9.33
CA TYR A 17 1.07 -8.97 -8.99
C TYR A 17 0.20 -9.11 -10.26
N PRO A 18 -0.57 -10.21 -10.42
CA PRO A 18 -1.23 -10.53 -11.68
C PRO A 18 -2.54 -9.76 -11.91
N ARG A 19 -3.10 -9.14 -10.87
CA ARG A 19 -4.38 -8.43 -10.96
C ARG A 19 -4.19 -6.94 -11.28
N LYS A 20 -5.24 -6.31 -11.79
CA LYS A 20 -5.26 -4.86 -11.97
C LYS A 20 -5.37 -4.19 -10.60
N ILE A 21 -4.47 -3.25 -10.33
CA ILE A 21 -4.50 -2.39 -9.16
C ILE A 21 -4.15 -0.97 -9.62
N SER A 22 -4.85 0.02 -9.09
CA SER A 22 -4.50 1.43 -9.30
C SER A 22 -3.68 1.88 -8.10
N GLY A 23 -2.54 2.55 -8.34
CA GLY A 23 -1.78 3.12 -7.23
C GLY A 23 -2.49 4.29 -6.54
N GLU A 24 -3.46 4.93 -7.22
CA GLU A 24 -4.35 5.94 -6.64
C GLU A 24 -5.30 5.32 -5.60
N ASP A 25 -6.03 4.26 -5.94
CA ASP A 25 -6.91 3.54 -4.99
C ASP A 25 -6.16 3.10 -3.72
N VAL A 26 -4.94 2.57 -3.90
CA VAL A 26 -4.10 2.16 -2.77
C VAL A 26 -3.72 3.34 -1.89
N TYR A 27 -3.33 4.46 -2.50
CA TYR A 27 -2.97 5.67 -1.76
C TYR A 27 -4.17 6.26 -1.02
N ASP A 28 -5.32 6.32 -1.68
CA ASP A 28 -6.56 6.88 -1.12
C ASP A 28 -7.04 6.04 0.07
N ASP A 29 -7.01 4.70 -0.04
CA ASP A 29 -7.32 3.78 1.07
C ASP A 29 -6.39 3.99 2.28
N ILE A 30 -5.08 4.15 2.05
CA ILE A 30 -4.14 4.47 3.12
C ILE A 30 -4.48 5.82 3.73
N CYS A 31 -4.74 6.84 2.90
CA CYS A 31 -5.05 8.20 3.32
C CYS A 31 -6.30 8.26 4.21
N ASP A 32 -7.37 7.56 3.84
CA ASP A 32 -8.60 7.46 4.63
C ASP A 32 -8.36 6.74 5.97
N GLN A 33 -7.53 5.68 5.97
CA GLN A 33 -7.22 4.93 7.18
C GLN A 33 -6.29 5.67 8.17
N ILE A 34 -5.40 6.54 7.68
CA ILE A 34 -4.51 7.34 8.53
C ILE A 34 -5.14 8.66 8.99
N ASP A 35 -6.23 9.09 8.35
CA ASP A 35 -6.92 10.32 8.73
C ASP A 35 -7.36 10.23 10.20
N GLY A 36 -6.87 11.17 11.01
CA GLY A 36 -7.10 11.19 12.46
C GLY A 36 -6.23 10.25 13.31
N LYS A 37 -5.19 9.62 12.75
CA LYS A 37 -4.18 8.87 13.54
C LYS A 37 -3.02 9.77 13.99
N GLU A 38 -2.48 9.48 15.17
CA GLU A 38 -1.31 10.17 15.73
C GLU A 38 -0.01 9.68 15.07
N ASN A 39 1.05 10.48 15.16
CA ASN A 39 2.38 10.14 14.64
C ASN A 39 2.88 8.81 15.22
N GLY A 40 3.32 7.89 14.35
CA GLY A 40 3.74 6.55 14.74
C GLY A 40 3.77 5.58 13.57
N SER A 41 4.21 4.34 13.83
CA SER A 41 4.21 3.28 12.83
C SER A 41 2.95 2.45 12.93
N TYR A 42 2.26 2.27 11.80
CA TYR A 42 1.02 1.52 11.69
C TYR A 42 1.12 0.46 10.61
N VAL A 43 0.42 -0.64 10.85
CA VAL A 43 0.18 -1.68 9.86
C VAL A 43 -1.29 -1.61 9.50
N LEU A 44 -1.58 -1.22 8.27
CA LEU A 44 -2.93 -1.17 7.72
C LEU A 44 -3.19 -2.45 6.93
N LEU A 45 -4.40 -2.99 7.06
CA LEU A 45 -4.82 -4.19 6.37
C LEU A 45 -6.07 -3.85 5.56
N SER A 46 -5.95 -3.82 4.24
CA SER A 46 -7.08 -3.58 3.34
C SER A 46 -7.40 -4.83 2.54
N LYS A 47 -8.70 -5.09 2.37
CA LYS A 47 -9.22 -6.27 1.68
C LYS A 47 -9.92 -5.82 0.41
N PHE A 48 -9.18 -5.81 -0.71
CA PHE A 48 -9.71 -5.39 -2.01
C PHE A 48 -10.64 -6.44 -2.65
N ASP A 49 -10.38 -7.73 -2.38
CA ASP A 49 -11.16 -8.88 -2.87
C ASP A 49 -11.34 -9.89 -1.75
N ASP A 50 -12.30 -10.81 -1.87
CA ASP A 50 -12.61 -11.79 -0.81
C ASP A 50 -11.41 -12.69 -0.42
N ASP A 51 -10.49 -12.91 -1.37
CA ASP A 51 -9.27 -13.71 -1.20
C ASP A 51 -7.98 -12.87 -1.26
N VAL A 52 -8.06 -11.54 -1.33
CA VAL A 52 -6.86 -10.69 -1.44
C VAL A 52 -6.76 -9.72 -0.27
N ILE A 53 -5.61 -9.77 0.40
CA ILE A 53 -5.29 -8.91 1.54
C ILE A 53 -4.05 -8.10 1.17
N PHE A 54 -4.17 -6.79 1.29
CA PHE A 54 -3.07 -5.84 1.20
C PHE A 54 -2.70 -5.41 2.62
N GLU A 55 -1.42 -5.52 2.95
CA GLU A 55 -0.83 -5.14 4.22
C GLU A 55 0.17 -4.00 3.97
N TYR A 56 -0.14 -2.82 4.47
CA TYR A 56 0.67 -1.62 4.32
C TYR A 56 1.39 -1.30 5.62
N HIS A 57 2.71 -1.26 5.59
CA HIS A 57 3.55 -0.79 6.69
C HIS A 57 3.86 0.67 6.44
N ILE A 58 3.24 1.53 7.23
CA ILE A 58 3.37 2.99 7.08
C ILE A 58 3.87 3.63 8.37
N SER A 59 4.53 4.77 8.23
CA SER A 59 4.91 5.61 9.36
C SER A 59 4.37 7.02 9.18
N ILE A 60 3.53 7.46 10.12
CA ILE A 60 2.92 8.78 10.13
C ILE A 60 3.82 9.75 10.89
N MET A 61 4.14 10.89 10.27
CA MET A 61 4.98 11.95 10.83
C MET A 61 4.39 13.33 10.48
N ASP A 62 3.93 14.06 11.50
CA ASP A 62 3.59 15.50 11.41
C ASP A 62 2.58 15.90 10.30
N SER A 63 1.68 14.97 9.93
CA SER A 63 0.68 15.04 8.82
C SER A 63 1.11 14.43 7.48
N GLU A 64 2.33 13.90 7.38
CA GLU A 64 2.78 13.10 6.24
C GLU A 64 2.84 11.63 6.63
N PHE A 65 2.74 10.74 5.63
CA PHE A 65 3.00 9.32 5.84
C PHE A 65 4.10 8.85 4.91
N ASN A 66 4.87 7.90 5.39
CA ASN A 66 5.84 7.16 4.61
C ASN A 66 5.34 5.73 4.43
N LEU A 67 5.20 5.28 3.19
CA LEU A 67 4.94 3.88 2.86
C LEU A 67 6.28 3.14 2.83
N GLY A 68 6.49 2.22 3.76
CA GLY A 68 7.72 1.43 3.84
C GLY A 68 7.62 0.12 3.05
N VAL A 69 6.70 -0.75 3.45
CA VAL A 69 6.53 -2.08 2.84
C VAL A 69 5.06 -2.33 2.51
N LEU A 70 4.81 -2.89 1.33
CA LEU A 70 3.50 -3.36 0.91
C LEU A 70 3.55 -4.86 0.64
N THR A 71 2.80 -5.63 1.42
CA THR A 71 2.62 -7.07 1.22
C THR A 71 1.22 -7.34 0.68
N MET A 72 1.14 -8.05 -0.44
CA MET A 72 -0.11 -8.43 -1.10
C MET A 72 -0.22 -9.95 -1.04
N ARG A 73 -1.19 -10.44 -0.27
CA ARG A 73 -1.48 -11.87 -0.13
C ARG A 73 -2.67 -12.21 -1.00
N THR A 74 -2.45 -13.02 -2.02
CA THR A 74 -3.48 -13.53 -2.93
C THR A 74 -3.49 -15.06 -2.86
N PRO A 75 -4.55 -15.73 -3.37
CA PRO A 75 -4.53 -17.19 -3.51
C PRO A 75 -3.48 -17.67 -4.51
N GLU A 76 -2.97 -16.80 -5.38
CA GLU A 76 -1.95 -17.13 -6.39
C GLU A 76 -0.53 -17.07 -5.79
N GLY A 77 -0.34 -16.32 -4.70
CA GLY A 77 0.93 -16.18 -4.03
C GLY A 77 1.00 -14.97 -3.10
N VAL A 78 2.17 -14.78 -2.49
CA VAL A 78 2.47 -13.58 -1.70
C VAL A 78 3.45 -12.72 -2.49
N PHE A 79 3.08 -11.47 -2.71
CA PHE A 79 3.88 -10.48 -3.40
C PHE A 79 4.26 -9.39 -2.41
N GLU A 80 5.52 -8.98 -2.40
CA GLU A 80 6.02 -7.94 -1.50
C GLU A 80 6.71 -6.86 -2.31
N THR A 81 6.51 -5.62 -1.89
CA THR A 81 7.11 -4.44 -2.48
C THR A 81 7.70 -3.58 -1.36
N ASP A 82 8.98 -3.24 -1.51
CA ASP A 82 9.68 -2.31 -0.63
C ASP A 82 9.78 -0.92 -1.28
N PHE A 83 9.33 0.09 -0.53
CA PHE A 83 9.28 1.50 -0.91
C PHE A 83 10.30 2.36 -0.16
N ASP A 84 10.99 1.82 0.86
CA ASP A 84 12.09 2.48 1.58
C ASP A 84 13.41 2.47 0.78
N LYS A 85 13.51 1.62 -0.25
CA LYS A 85 14.67 1.48 -1.15
C LYS A 85 14.79 2.49 -2.30
#